data_AF-A0A7S6S2G7-F1
#
_entry.id   AF-A0A7S6S2G7-F1
#
_cell.length_a   1.000
_cell.length_b   1.000
_cell.length_c   1.000
_cell.angle_alpha   90.00
_cell.angle_beta   90.00
_cell.angle_gamma   90.00
#
_symmetry.space_group_name_H-M   'P 1'
#
loop_
_entity.id
_entity.type
_entity.pdbx_description
1 polymer ?
#
loop_
_entity_poly.entity_id
_entity_poly.type
_entity_poly.pdbx_seq_one_letter_code
_entity_poly.pdbx_strand_id
1 'polypeptide(L)'
;MNNPPPRRGDDDVSGDMIVNKAYQQTEGYIPRTDGGFRDWLNNFTTLIAADPGRYGLTSADADVISNQNTAYEGAYVPVQSAETRTPALVQQKDAIKASAVGTCRVYAMIIKSNAGVTNQDKSALGIHINDSTRTPIPTPVSSPLLTIQGAFSGEHVIRYADENTPASRRKPAGAIQIQINRHIAVSVNPDPTGSDLVGLFTKQPVLATSAPADVGKTATYFGRWVTRTGLFGPWGLPTAMTIAFGGAVEQLAIPDGGLEPGQPLQLKKAA
;
A
#
# COMPACT_ATOMS: atom_id res chain seq x y z
N MET A 1 -24.17 -44.49 -12.07
CA MET A 1 -24.78 -43.70 -10.98
C MET A 1 -23.69 -42.79 -10.44
N ASN A 2 -23.70 -41.52 -10.84
CA ASN A 2 -22.66 -40.54 -10.53
C ASN A 2 -23.34 -39.40 -9.76
N ASN A 3 -23.10 -39.28 -8.46
CA ASN A 3 -23.75 -38.30 -7.60
C ASN A 3 -22.87 -37.04 -7.54
N PRO A 4 -23.39 -35.83 -7.84
CA PRO A 4 -22.59 -34.61 -7.82
C PRO A 4 -22.31 -34.12 -6.39
N PRO A 5 -21.19 -33.40 -6.15
CA PRO A 5 -20.80 -32.95 -4.82
C PRO A 5 -21.75 -31.87 -4.26
N PRO A 6 -21.90 -31.77 -2.92
CA PRO A 6 -22.84 -30.86 -2.27
C PRO A 6 -22.44 -29.39 -2.46
N ARG A 7 -23.45 -28.54 -2.69
CA ARG A 7 -23.32 -27.08 -2.79
C ARG A 7 -22.99 -26.50 -1.41
N ARG A 8 -22.00 -25.58 -1.37
CA ARG A 8 -21.52 -24.93 -0.15
C ARG A 8 -22.41 -23.73 0.21
N GLY A 9 -23.05 -23.83 1.36
CA GLY A 9 -23.94 -22.85 2.01
C GLY A 9 -24.99 -23.67 2.76
N ASP A 10 -25.27 -23.53 4.03
CA ASP A 10 -24.74 -22.72 5.13
C ASP A 10 -24.31 -23.73 6.22
N ASP A 11 -23.47 -23.38 7.20
CA ASP A 11 -23.83 -23.48 8.62
C ASP A 11 -22.54 -23.18 9.43
N ASP A 12 -22.38 -21.98 9.97
CA ASP A 12 -21.79 -21.80 11.32
C ASP A 12 -22.06 -20.36 11.82
N VAL A 13 -23.19 -20.20 12.49
CA VAL A 13 -23.53 -19.02 13.29
C VAL A 13 -23.33 -19.42 14.74
N SER A 14 -22.20 -19.03 15.34
CA SER A 14 -22.03 -18.72 16.79
C SER A 14 -20.58 -18.91 17.23
N GLY A 15 -19.78 -17.84 17.18
CA GLY A 15 -18.45 -17.82 17.80
C GLY A 15 -17.79 -16.45 17.68
N ASP A 16 -17.62 -15.77 18.81
CA ASP A 16 -16.82 -14.56 19.02
C ASP A 16 -17.30 -13.23 18.42
N MET A 17 -18.39 -12.76 19.03
CA MET A 17 -18.55 -11.36 19.38
C MET A 17 -17.39 -10.89 20.28
N ILE A 18 -16.32 -10.32 19.71
CA ILE A 18 -15.50 -9.17 20.19
C ILE A 18 -14.30 -9.01 19.23
N VAL A 19 -14.53 -8.63 17.96
CA VAL A 19 -13.49 -7.94 17.18
C VAL A 19 -14.17 -7.01 16.16
N ASN A 20 -13.95 -5.71 16.32
CA ASN A 20 -14.09 -4.65 15.30
C ASN A 20 -15.49 -4.23 14.82
N LYS A 21 -16.22 -3.51 15.67
CA LYS A 21 -17.33 -2.63 15.22
C LYS A 21 -16.86 -1.50 14.28
N ALA A 22 -15.56 -1.21 14.23
CA ALA A 22 -14.96 -0.19 13.35
C ALA A 22 -14.67 -0.68 11.92
N TYR A 23 -14.69 -1.99 11.64
CA TYR A 23 -14.30 -2.54 10.33
C TYR A 23 -15.45 -3.19 9.54
N GLN A 24 -16.71 -2.95 9.91
CA GLN A 24 -17.88 -3.27 9.07
C GLN A 24 -18.09 -2.22 7.95
N GLN A 25 -17.02 -1.52 7.53
CA GLN A 25 -17.10 -0.38 6.60
C GLN A 25 -16.21 -0.54 5.35
N THR A 26 -15.82 -1.76 4.99
CA THR A 26 -14.88 -2.00 3.88
C THR A 26 -15.47 -2.63 2.61
N GLU A 27 -16.78 -2.69 2.47
CA GLU A 27 -17.42 -2.79 1.15
C GLU A 27 -18.34 -1.58 0.96
N GLY A 28 -18.53 -1.13 -0.28
CA GLY A 28 -19.38 0.03 -0.56
C GLY A 28 -20.71 -0.11 0.19
N TYR A 29 -21.18 0.96 0.84
CA TYR A 29 -22.36 0.94 1.71
C TYR A 29 -23.65 0.49 1.01
N ILE A 30 -23.64 0.45 -0.32
CA ILE A 30 -24.68 -0.13 -1.17
C ILE A 30 -24.28 -1.58 -1.51
N PRO A 31 -25.02 -2.60 -1.04
CA PRO A 31 -24.70 -4.00 -1.30
C PRO A 31 -24.68 -4.35 -2.79
N ARG A 32 -23.80 -5.27 -3.18
CA ARG A 32 -23.65 -5.72 -4.58
C ARG A 32 -24.76 -6.67 -5.01
N THR A 33 -25.20 -7.56 -4.11
CA THR A 33 -26.26 -8.53 -4.38
C THR A 33 -27.60 -7.81 -4.57
N ASP A 34 -28.49 -8.38 -5.38
CA ASP A 34 -29.79 -7.75 -5.63
C ASP A 34 -30.69 -7.75 -4.39
N GLY A 35 -30.76 -8.88 -3.67
CA GLY A 35 -31.49 -8.97 -2.41
C GLY A 35 -30.94 -8.02 -1.35
N GLY A 36 -29.61 -7.92 -1.22
CA GLY A 36 -28.99 -6.97 -0.28
C GLY A 36 -29.26 -5.52 -0.66
N PHE A 37 -29.23 -5.19 -1.96
CA PHE A 37 -29.56 -3.85 -2.44
C PHE A 37 -31.03 -3.50 -2.16
N ARG A 38 -31.95 -4.44 -2.39
CA ARG A 38 -33.38 -4.28 -2.07
C ARG A 38 -33.59 -3.98 -0.59
N ASP A 39 -33.00 -4.79 0.28
CA ASP A 39 -33.17 -4.66 1.74
C ASP A 39 -32.60 -3.32 2.24
N TRP A 40 -31.45 -2.94 1.69
CA TRP A 40 -30.84 -1.64 1.96
C TRP A 40 -31.73 -0.48 1.47
N LEU A 41 -32.25 -0.54 0.24
CA LEU A 41 -33.10 0.50 -0.34
C LEU A 41 -34.42 0.66 0.41
N ASN A 42 -35.02 -0.46 0.83
CA ASN A 42 -36.22 -0.48 1.68
C ASN A 42 -35.98 0.19 3.03
N ASN A 43 -34.87 -0.13 3.71
CA ASN A 43 -34.51 0.52 4.96
C ASN A 43 -34.27 2.03 4.76
N PHE A 44 -33.50 2.38 3.72
CA PHE A 44 -33.17 3.77 3.38
C PHE A 44 -34.43 4.61 3.12
N THR A 45 -35.36 4.10 2.30
CA THR A 45 -36.60 4.82 2.00
C THR A 45 -37.56 4.88 3.19
N THR A 46 -37.67 3.81 3.98
CA THR A 46 -38.60 3.75 5.12
C THR A 46 -38.21 4.78 6.19
N LEU A 47 -36.91 4.86 6.50
CA LEU A 47 -36.42 5.81 7.49
C LEU A 47 -36.55 7.25 7.01
N ILE A 48 -36.23 7.54 5.74
CA ILE A 48 -36.34 8.90 5.19
C ILE A 48 -37.79 9.34 5.06
N ALA A 49 -38.69 8.46 4.60
CA ALA A 49 -40.11 8.79 4.46
C ALA A 49 -40.81 9.04 5.79
N ALA A 50 -40.35 8.39 6.88
CA ALA A 50 -40.92 8.61 8.21
C ALA A 50 -40.65 10.00 8.77
N ASP A 51 -39.46 10.56 8.52
CA ASP A 51 -39.08 11.91 8.96
C ASP A 51 -37.98 12.49 8.05
N PRO A 52 -38.35 13.10 6.91
CA PRO A 52 -37.36 13.68 5.99
C PRO A 52 -36.56 14.81 6.64
N GLY A 53 -37.20 15.58 7.52
CA GLY A 53 -36.60 16.74 8.20
C GLY A 53 -35.42 16.35 9.09
N ARG A 54 -35.50 15.19 9.77
CA ARG A 54 -34.39 14.62 10.55
C ARG A 54 -33.11 14.42 9.73
N TYR A 55 -33.24 14.15 8.44
CA TYR A 55 -32.11 13.93 7.53
C TYR A 55 -31.74 15.19 6.72
N GLY A 56 -32.42 16.31 6.96
CA GLY A 56 -32.23 17.57 6.22
C GLY A 56 -32.76 17.50 4.78
N LEU A 57 -33.77 16.66 4.54
CA LEU A 57 -34.44 16.49 3.25
C LEU A 57 -35.86 17.06 3.31
N THR A 58 -36.43 17.36 2.14
CA THR A 58 -37.83 17.72 2.02
C THR A 58 -38.72 16.49 1.82
N SER A 59 -40.03 16.63 1.98
CA SER A 59 -40.97 15.56 1.63
C SER A 59 -40.90 15.19 0.15
N ALA A 60 -40.70 16.17 -0.74
CA ALA A 60 -40.52 15.93 -2.16
C ALA A 60 -39.28 15.07 -2.47
N ASP A 61 -38.19 15.24 -1.72
CA ASP A 61 -37.00 14.39 -1.84
C ASP A 61 -37.27 12.95 -1.39
N ALA A 62 -38.02 12.78 -0.29
CA ALA A 62 -38.43 11.47 0.18
C ALA A 62 -39.33 10.75 -0.83
N ASP A 63 -40.21 11.48 -1.52
CA ASP A 63 -41.05 10.94 -2.59
C ASP A 63 -40.19 10.46 -3.79
N VAL A 64 -39.16 11.23 -4.17
CA VAL A 64 -38.23 10.83 -5.24
C VAL A 64 -37.53 9.51 -4.89
N ILE A 65 -37.07 9.33 -3.65
CA ILE A 65 -36.41 8.09 -3.19
C ILE A 65 -37.42 6.93 -3.15
N SER A 66 -38.63 7.18 -2.63
CA SER A 66 -39.70 6.18 -2.53
C SER A 66 -40.17 5.68 -3.90
N ASN A 67 -40.21 6.56 -4.89
CA ASN A 67 -40.50 6.20 -6.28
C ASN A 67 -39.45 5.26 -6.88
N GLN A 68 -38.16 5.47 -6.56
CA GLN A 68 -37.09 4.56 -6.98
C GLN A 68 -37.21 3.19 -6.32
N ASN A 69 -37.56 3.16 -5.02
CA ASN A 69 -37.80 1.89 -4.32
C ASN A 69 -38.96 1.11 -4.94
N THR A 70 -40.07 1.79 -5.21
CA THR A 70 -41.27 1.19 -5.84
C THR A 70 -40.96 0.64 -7.23
N ALA A 71 -40.22 1.40 -8.05
CA ALA A 71 -39.78 0.97 -9.37
C ALA A 71 -38.87 -0.27 -9.31
N TYR A 72 -37.93 -0.30 -8.35
CA TYR A 72 -37.03 -1.43 -8.18
C TYR A 72 -37.74 -2.68 -7.69
N GLU A 73 -38.60 -2.57 -6.67
CA GLU A 73 -39.41 -3.70 -6.16
C GLU A 73 -40.29 -4.29 -7.27
N GLY A 74 -40.95 -3.44 -8.06
CA GLY A 74 -41.77 -3.88 -9.20
C GLY A 74 -40.97 -4.66 -10.25
N ALA A 75 -39.72 -4.28 -10.50
CA ALA A 75 -38.84 -4.99 -11.43
C ALA A 75 -38.13 -6.21 -10.82
N TYR A 76 -37.98 -6.25 -9.50
CA TYR A 76 -37.31 -7.33 -8.78
C TYR A 76 -38.17 -8.59 -8.65
N VAL A 77 -39.46 -8.43 -8.31
CA VAL A 77 -40.43 -9.53 -8.14
C VAL A 77 -40.45 -10.52 -9.31
N PRO A 78 -40.60 -10.10 -10.59
CA PRO A 78 -40.68 -11.05 -11.71
C PRO A 78 -39.34 -11.75 -12.04
N VAL A 79 -38.21 -11.25 -11.54
CA VAL A 79 -36.89 -11.88 -11.73
C VAL A 79 -36.62 -12.97 -10.69
N GLN A 80 -37.37 -13.00 -9.59
CA GLN A 80 -37.21 -13.97 -8.50
C GLN A 80 -37.76 -15.36 -8.85
N SER A 81 -38.79 -15.46 -9.69
CA SER A 81 -39.32 -16.75 -10.14
C SER A 81 -38.62 -17.23 -11.41
N ALA A 82 -38.21 -18.50 -11.43
CA ALA A 82 -37.57 -19.11 -12.60
C ALA A 82 -38.50 -19.18 -13.83
N GLU A 83 -39.82 -19.20 -13.62
CA GLU A 83 -40.82 -19.30 -14.69
C GLU A 83 -41.03 -17.97 -15.42
N THR A 84 -40.84 -16.84 -14.73
CA THR A 84 -41.06 -15.50 -15.27
C THR A 84 -39.76 -14.80 -15.65
N ARG A 85 -38.61 -15.32 -15.20
CA ARG A 85 -37.29 -14.70 -15.44
C ARG A 85 -36.90 -14.79 -16.91
N THR A 86 -36.94 -13.65 -17.60
CA THR A 86 -36.43 -13.49 -18.97
C THR A 86 -35.20 -12.57 -19.00
N PRO A 87 -34.32 -12.69 -20.02
CA PRO A 87 -33.19 -11.77 -20.19
C PRO A 87 -33.63 -10.29 -20.25
N ALA A 88 -34.77 -10.00 -20.87
CA ALA A 88 -35.32 -8.65 -20.96
C ALA A 88 -35.69 -8.08 -19.58
N LEU A 89 -36.33 -8.88 -18.71
CA LEU A 89 -36.69 -8.46 -17.35
C LEU A 89 -35.46 -8.27 -16.46
N VAL A 90 -34.43 -9.12 -16.63
CA VAL A 90 -33.14 -8.94 -15.94
C VAL A 90 -32.50 -7.61 -16.35
N GLN A 91 -32.45 -7.32 -17.65
CA GLN A 91 -31.90 -6.06 -18.17
C GLN A 91 -32.68 -4.85 -17.67
N GLN A 92 -34.02 -4.92 -17.62
CA GLN A 92 -34.87 -3.86 -17.08
C GLN A 92 -34.60 -3.61 -15.60
N LYS A 93 -34.54 -4.66 -14.78
CA LYS A 93 -34.21 -4.57 -13.35
C LYS A 93 -32.81 -3.98 -13.14
N ASP A 94 -31.82 -4.39 -13.94
CA ASP A 94 -30.45 -3.85 -13.83
C ASP A 94 -30.39 -2.36 -14.22
N ALA A 95 -31.15 -1.93 -15.23
CA ALA A 95 -31.27 -0.52 -15.61
C ALA A 95 -31.92 0.32 -14.50
N ILE A 96 -32.99 -0.19 -13.88
CA ILE A 96 -33.66 0.46 -12.74
C ILE A 96 -32.73 0.49 -11.53
N LYS A 97 -31.98 -0.59 -11.26
CA LYS A 97 -30.95 -0.62 -10.21
C LYS A 97 -29.93 0.48 -10.41
N ALA A 98 -29.41 0.64 -11.64
CA ALA A 98 -28.45 1.69 -11.95
C ALA A 98 -29.01 3.10 -11.70
N SER A 99 -30.27 3.34 -12.08
CA SER A 99 -30.97 4.61 -11.81
C SER A 99 -31.17 4.86 -10.32
N ALA A 100 -31.68 3.87 -9.57
CA ALA A 100 -31.90 3.95 -8.13
C ALA A 100 -30.59 4.19 -7.36
N VAL A 101 -29.52 3.50 -7.74
CA VAL A 101 -28.17 3.72 -7.17
C VAL A 101 -27.68 5.14 -7.44
N GLY A 102 -27.90 5.67 -8.64
CA GLY A 102 -27.54 7.04 -8.99
C GLY A 102 -28.23 8.06 -8.08
N THR A 103 -29.56 7.96 -7.97
CA THR A 103 -30.37 8.85 -7.12
C THR A 103 -30.01 8.74 -5.64
N CYS A 104 -29.94 7.52 -5.11
CA CYS A 104 -29.67 7.32 -3.68
C CYS A 104 -28.27 7.77 -3.28
N ARG A 105 -27.28 7.67 -4.19
CA ARG A 105 -25.93 8.20 -3.92
C ARG A 105 -25.92 9.72 -3.74
N VAL A 106 -26.70 10.45 -4.51
CA VAL A 106 -26.80 11.92 -4.40
C VAL A 106 -27.35 12.29 -3.02
N TYR A 107 -28.48 11.70 -2.63
CA TYR A 107 -29.09 11.96 -1.32
C TYR A 107 -28.23 11.48 -0.15
N ALA A 108 -27.62 10.30 -0.26
CA ALA A 108 -26.68 9.82 0.75
C ALA A 108 -25.49 10.77 0.94
N MET A 109 -24.97 11.40 -0.14
CA MET A 109 -23.92 12.41 -0.03
C MET A 109 -24.38 13.68 0.69
N ILE A 110 -25.60 14.16 0.41
CA ILE A 110 -26.21 15.32 1.07
C ILE A 110 -26.36 15.06 2.57
N ILE A 111 -26.94 13.91 2.94
CA ILE A 111 -27.13 13.52 4.35
C ILE A 111 -25.77 13.36 5.04
N LYS A 112 -24.80 12.75 4.36
CA LYS A 112 -23.47 12.51 4.90
C LYS A 112 -22.71 13.79 5.21
N SER A 113 -22.80 14.80 4.34
CA SER A 113 -22.11 16.10 4.51
C SER A 113 -22.81 17.01 5.53
N ASN A 114 -24.10 16.79 5.80
CA ASN A 114 -24.84 17.57 6.77
C ASN A 114 -24.36 17.31 8.21
N ALA A 115 -23.81 18.32 8.87
CA ALA A 115 -23.34 18.25 10.26
C ALA A 115 -24.48 18.21 11.29
N GLY A 116 -25.70 18.62 10.91
CA GLY A 116 -26.90 18.55 11.76
C GLY A 116 -27.48 17.14 11.89
N VAL A 117 -27.13 16.21 10.99
CA VAL A 117 -27.56 14.82 11.08
C VAL A 117 -26.59 14.04 11.95
N THR A 118 -27.11 13.37 12.98
CA THR A 118 -26.27 12.63 13.94
C THR A 118 -25.58 11.43 13.29
N ASN A 119 -24.43 11.02 13.83
CA ASN A 119 -23.74 9.81 13.36
C ASN A 119 -24.58 8.55 13.54
N GLN A 120 -25.45 8.51 14.56
CA GLN A 120 -26.37 7.40 14.79
C GLN A 120 -27.41 7.30 13.66
N ASP A 121 -27.96 8.43 13.22
CA ASP A 121 -28.94 8.47 12.11
C ASP A 121 -28.30 8.08 10.78
N LYS A 122 -27.07 8.56 10.53
CA LYS A 122 -26.27 8.13 9.38
C LYS A 122 -26.01 6.63 9.40
N SER A 123 -25.67 6.08 10.58
CA SER A 123 -25.48 4.63 10.73
C SER A 123 -26.78 3.85 10.49
N ALA A 124 -27.93 4.35 10.94
CA ALA A 124 -29.22 3.69 10.80
C ALA A 124 -29.67 3.58 9.33
N LEU A 125 -29.36 4.60 8.52
CA LEU A 125 -29.55 4.57 7.06
C LEU A 125 -28.60 3.61 6.34
N GLY A 126 -27.62 3.04 7.04
CA GLY A 126 -26.59 2.21 6.43
C GLY A 126 -25.66 3.00 5.52
N ILE A 127 -25.40 4.29 5.80
CA ILE A 127 -24.41 5.09 5.08
C ILE A 127 -23.08 5.16 5.84
N HIS A 128 -21.98 5.23 5.09
CA HIS A 128 -20.64 5.32 5.67
C HIS A 128 -20.43 6.67 6.38
N ILE A 129 -19.92 6.63 7.61
CA ILE A 129 -19.61 7.79 8.42
C ILE A 129 -18.15 8.18 8.19
N ASN A 130 -17.89 9.47 7.94
CA ASN A 130 -16.51 9.94 7.82
C ASN A 130 -15.80 9.83 9.16
N ASP A 131 -14.54 9.37 9.16
CA ASP A 131 -13.67 9.47 10.32
C ASP A 131 -13.50 10.94 10.70
N SER A 132 -13.80 11.28 11.95
CA SER A 132 -13.66 12.64 12.50
C SER A 132 -12.23 12.92 12.96
N THR A 133 -11.38 11.90 13.05
CA THR A 133 -10.02 12.02 13.53
C THR A 133 -9.02 11.56 12.50
N ARG A 134 -7.89 12.24 12.40
CA ARG A 134 -6.81 11.80 11.52
C ARG A 134 -6.09 10.63 12.20
N THR A 135 -6.17 9.43 11.62
CA THR A 135 -5.32 8.31 12.04
C THR A 135 -3.84 8.68 11.83
N PRO A 136 -3.01 8.74 12.90
CA PRO A 136 -1.59 9.08 12.77
C PRO A 136 -0.83 8.04 11.96
N ILE A 137 0.22 8.48 11.25
CA ILE A 137 1.14 7.55 10.57
C ILE A 137 2.10 7.02 11.64
N PRO A 138 2.13 5.70 11.92
CA PRO A 138 3.03 5.15 12.92
C PRO A 138 4.48 5.25 12.45
N THR A 139 5.39 5.38 13.40
CA THR A 139 6.83 5.32 13.15
C THR A 139 7.20 3.89 12.74
N PRO A 140 8.06 3.70 11.72
CA PRO A 140 8.57 2.39 11.36
C PRO A 140 9.34 1.78 12.54
N VAL A 141 8.93 0.59 12.96
CA VAL A 141 9.58 -0.16 14.04
C VAL A 141 10.62 -1.13 13.52
N SER A 142 10.60 -1.43 12.22
CA SER A 142 11.54 -2.33 11.58
C SER A 142 12.79 -1.61 11.11
N SER A 143 13.88 -2.35 10.99
CA SER A 143 15.12 -1.88 10.38
C SER A 143 15.23 -2.30 8.89
N PRO A 144 15.90 -1.49 8.05
CA PRO A 144 16.22 -1.91 6.68
C PRO A 144 17.42 -2.85 6.65
N LEU A 145 17.38 -3.82 5.74
CA LEU A 145 18.53 -4.66 5.38
C LEU A 145 19.18 -4.10 4.12
N LEU A 146 20.44 -3.67 4.22
CA LEU A 146 21.21 -3.18 3.07
C LEU A 146 22.04 -4.31 2.46
N THR A 147 22.01 -4.41 1.13
CA THR A 147 22.83 -5.37 0.37
C THR A 147 23.56 -4.65 -0.76
N ILE A 148 24.85 -4.95 -0.92
CA ILE A 148 25.66 -4.39 -2.01
C ILE A 148 25.65 -5.40 -3.16
N GLN A 149 25.01 -5.03 -4.27
CA GLN A 149 24.84 -5.91 -5.43
C GLN A 149 25.99 -5.83 -6.43
N GLY A 150 26.72 -4.73 -6.44
CA GLY A 150 27.81 -4.51 -7.37
C GLY A 150 28.74 -3.43 -6.85
N ALA A 151 30.01 -3.56 -7.24
CA ALA A 151 31.05 -2.58 -7.00
C ALA A 151 31.75 -2.29 -8.33
N PHE A 152 31.73 -1.03 -8.74
CA PHE A 152 32.48 -0.50 -9.88
C PHE A 152 33.59 0.44 -9.37
N SER A 153 34.38 1.00 -10.28
CA SER A 153 35.45 1.94 -9.94
C SER A 153 34.90 3.12 -9.14
N GLY A 154 35.17 3.16 -7.83
CA GLY A 154 34.65 4.21 -6.96
C GLY A 154 33.14 4.20 -6.70
N GLU A 155 32.38 3.20 -7.17
CA GLU A 155 30.91 3.18 -7.04
C GLU A 155 30.40 1.88 -6.43
N HIS A 156 29.43 1.98 -5.53
CA HIS A 156 28.71 0.82 -4.99
C HIS A 156 27.23 0.89 -5.33
N VAL A 157 26.66 -0.23 -5.76
CA VAL A 157 25.23 -0.38 -6.05
C VAL A 157 24.55 -1.06 -4.86
N ILE A 158 23.71 -0.31 -4.16
CA ILE A 158 23.06 -0.72 -2.93
C ILE A 158 21.59 -1.03 -3.19
N ARG A 159 21.11 -2.14 -2.63
CA ARG A 159 19.70 -2.48 -2.50
C ARG A 159 19.29 -2.50 -1.04
N TYR A 160 17.99 -2.34 -0.83
CA TYR A 160 17.40 -2.39 0.49
C TYR A 160 16.10 -3.18 0.49
N ALA A 161 15.85 -3.87 1.60
CA ALA A 161 14.59 -4.55 1.89
C ALA A 161 14.21 -4.31 3.36
N ASP A 162 12.95 -4.50 3.70
CA ASP A 162 12.51 -4.54 5.10
C ASP A 162 12.91 -5.85 5.76
N GLU A 163 13.39 -5.82 7.00
CA GLU A 163 13.81 -7.04 7.70
C GLU A 163 12.69 -8.08 7.87
N ASN A 164 11.43 -7.64 7.99
CA ASN A 164 10.30 -8.55 8.12
C ASN A 164 9.85 -9.10 6.77
N THR A 165 10.23 -8.46 5.67
CA THR A 165 9.89 -8.90 4.30
C THR A 165 11.11 -8.82 3.37
N PRO A 166 12.16 -9.61 3.58
CA PRO A 166 13.45 -9.46 2.90
C PRO A 166 13.38 -9.76 1.39
N ALA A 167 12.43 -10.60 0.96
CA ALA A 167 12.18 -10.89 -0.46
C ALA A 167 11.37 -9.80 -1.17
N SER A 168 10.79 -8.86 -0.43
CA SER A 168 9.90 -7.83 -0.95
C SER A 168 10.65 -6.52 -1.20
N ARG A 169 10.28 -5.82 -2.27
CA ARG A 169 10.73 -4.45 -2.54
C ARG A 169 9.87 -3.40 -1.82
N ARG A 170 8.85 -3.83 -1.08
CA ARG A 170 7.93 -2.96 -0.35
C ARG A 170 8.62 -2.42 0.90
N LYS A 171 8.33 -1.15 1.21
CA LYS A 171 8.75 -0.51 2.46
C LYS A 171 7.76 -0.85 3.58
N PRO A 172 8.17 -0.83 4.85
CA PRO A 172 7.24 -1.04 5.95
C PRO A 172 6.15 0.03 5.98
N ALA A 173 5.04 -0.27 6.66
CA ALA A 173 3.95 0.67 6.83
C ALA A 173 4.45 1.98 7.47
N GLY A 174 4.01 3.12 6.92
CA GLY A 174 4.41 4.45 7.40
C GLY A 174 5.74 4.98 6.85
N ALA A 175 6.63 4.12 6.33
CA ALA A 175 7.87 4.57 5.68
C ALA A 175 7.61 5.05 4.24
N ILE A 176 8.10 6.24 3.90
CA ILE A 176 8.03 6.79 2.53
C ILE A 176 9.37 6.67 1.80
N GLN A 177 10.49 6.71 2.52
CA GLN A 177 11.84 6.69 1.98
C GLN A 177 12.82 6.03 2.95
N ILE A 178 13.99 5.70 2.45
CA ILE A 178 15.13 5.25 3.25
C ILE A 178 16.17 6.36 3.28
N GLN A 179 16.74 6.61 4.46
CA GLN A 179 17.96 7.38 4.62
C GLN A 179 19.14 6.42 4.60
N ILE A 180 20.11 6.68 3.71
CA ILE A 180 21.37 5.93 3.67
C ILE A 180 22.48 6.88 4.07
N ASN A 181 23.24 6.48 5.08
CA ASN A 181 24.47 7.14 5.50
C ASN A 181 25.66 6.23 5.20
N ARG A 182 26.84 6.84 5.07
CA ARG A 182 28.10 6.16 4.80
C ARG A 182 29.21 6.73 5.67
N HIS A 183 30.06 5.84 6.18
CA HIS A 183 31.34 6.19 6.79
C HIS A 183 32.46 5.52 5.99
N ILE A 184 33.49 6.28 5.59
CA ILE A 184 34.64 5.77 4.82
C ILE A 184 35.87 5.79 5.71
N ALA A 185 36.44 4.61 5.98
CA ALA A 185 37.66 4.46 6.80
C ALA A 185 38.45 3.22 6.41
N VAL A 186 39.64 3.04 6.99
CA VAL A 186 40.46 1.84 6.74
C VAL A 186 39.84 0.57 7.31
N SER A 187 39.06 0.69 8.39
CA SER A 187 38.32 -0.41 9.03
C SER A 187 36.81 -0.19 8.96
N VAL A 188 36.04 -1.27 9.08
CA VAL A 188 34.58 -1.21 9.22
C VAL A 188 34.23 -0.42 10.48
N ASN A 189 33.29 0.51 10.36
CA ASN A 189 32.73 1.22 11.51
C ASN A 189 31.40 0.55 11.90
N PRO A 190 31.23 0.01 13.12
CA PRO A 190 29.97 -0.60 13.53
C PRO A 190 28.89 0.42 13.95
N ASP A 191 29.25 1.69 14.16
CA ASP A 191 28.35 2.73 14.69
C ASP A 191 27.96 3.74 13.58
N PRO A 192 26.66 4.01 13.36
CA PRO A 192 26.21 5.04 12.43
C PRO A 192 26.57 6.47 12.86
N THR A 193 27.01 6.70 14.09
CA THR A 193 27.38 8.03 14.58
C THR A 193 28.55 8.62 13.79
N GLY A 194 28.40 9.87 13.35
CA GLY A 194 29.43 10.56 12.53
C GLY A 194 29.51 10.08 11.07
N SER A 195 28.55 9.28 10.60
CA SER A 195 28.44 8.92 9.19
C SER A 195 27.82 10.04 8.35
N ASP A 196 28.37 10.25 7.14
CA ASP A 196 27.88 11.24 6.20
C ASP A 196 26.61 10.77 5.50
N LEU A 197 25.68 11.70 5.25
CA LEU A 197 24.47 11.39 4.50
C LEU A 197 24.81 11.15 3.03
N VAL A 198 24.50 9.94 2.53
CA VAL A 198 24.55 9.65 1.08
C VAL A 198 23.30 10.22 0.41
N GLY A 199 22.15 10.04 1.04
CA GLY A 199 20.90 10.63 0.56
C GLY A 199 19.65 9.96 1.09
N LEU A 200 18.51 10.51 0.65
CA LEU A 200 17.17 9.99 0.89
C LEU A 200 16.65 9.37 -0.41
N PHE A 201 16.30 8.09 -0.37
CA PHE A 201 15.93 7.34 -1.57
C PHE A 201 14.53 6.78 -1.48
N THR A 202 13.78 6.94 -2.58
CA THR A 202 12.42 6.37 -2.71
C THR A 202 12.38 5.13 -3.59
N LYS A 203 13.42 4.90 -4.39
CA LYS A 203 13.56 3.78 -5.32
C LYS A 203 14.90 3.07 -5.11
N GLN A 204 15.01 1.87 -5.66
CA GLN A 204 16.22 1.04 -5.64
C GLN A 204 16.46 0.43 -7.03
N PRO A 205 17.72 0.15 -7.42
CA PRO A 205 18.94 0.28 -6.63
C PRO A 205 19.43 1.73 -6.45
N VAL A 206 20.26 1.95 -5.44
CA VAL A 206 20.90 3.24 -5.11
C VAL A 206 22.36 3.17 -5.51
N LEU A 207 22.85 4.17 -6.24
CA LEU A 207 24.26 4.31 -6.58
C LEU A 207 24.94 5.23 -5.57
N ALA A 208 25.95 4.71 -4.87
CA ALA A 208 26.77 5.48 -3.94
C ALA A 208 28.17 5.66 -4.53
N THR A 209 28.51 6.89 -4.92
CA THR A 209 29.80 7.25 -5.51
C THR A 209 30.78 7.71 -4.43
N SER A 210 32.06 7.39 -4.60
CA SER A 210 33.14 7.73 -3.67
C SER A 210 34.24 8.50 -4.39
N ALA A 211 35.01 9.30 -3.67
CA ALA A 211 36.09 10.06 -4.30
C ALA A 211 37.24 9.11 -4.71
N PRO A 212 38.02 9.44 -5.76
CA PRO A 212 39.19 8.65 -6.14
C PRO A 212 40.20 8.48 -5.00
N ALA A 213 40.30 9.44 -4.08
CA ALA A 213 41.17 9.38 -2.90
C ALA A 213 40.73 8.37 -1.83
N ASP A 214 39.52 7.81 -1.96
CA ASP A 214 38.96 6.82 -1.04
C ASP A 214 39.15 5.37 -1.52
N VAL A 215 39.74 5.19 -2.70
CA VAL A 215 40.09 3.87 -3.22
C VAL A 215 40.97 3.11 -2.23
N GLY A 216 40.61 1.85 -1.98
CA GLY A 216 41.28 1.00 -0.98
C GLY A 216 40.75 1.16 0.45
N LYS A 217 39.95 2.19 0.75
CA LYS A 217 39.25 2.31 2.03
C LYS A 217 37.95 1.50 2.02
N THR A 218 37.42 1.23 3.21
CA THR A 218 36.14 0.55 3.42
C THR A 218 35.02 1.57 3.58
N ALA A 219 34.00 1.49 2.72
CA ALA A 219 32.74 2.20 2.90
C ALA A 219 31.78 1.34 3.73
N THR A 220 31.39 1.84 4.90
CA THR A 220 30.36 1.22 5.74
C THR A 220 29.05 1.99 5.63
N TYR A 221 27.98 1.31 5.26
CA TYR A 221 26.66 1.89 5.02
C TYR A 221 25.68 1.56 6.13
N PHE A 222 24.85 2.56 6.47
CA PHE A 222 23.78 2.44 7.46
C PHE A 222 22.48 2.94 6.84
N GLY A 223 21.41 2.16 7.01
CA GLY A 223 20.08 2.50 6.52
C GLY A 223 19.11 2.75 7.67
N ARG A 224 18.18 3.69 7.53
CA ARG A 224 16.98 3.76 8.38
C ARG A 224 15.77 4.24 7.60
N TRP A 225 14.58 3.82 7.99
CA TRP A 225 13.34 4.29 7.37
C TRP A 225 12.98 5.70 7.81
N VAL A 226 12.34 6.45 6.93
CA VAL A 226 11.85 7.81 7.20
C VAL A 226 10.37 7.90 6.82
N THR A 227 9.56 8.48 7.70
CA THR A 227 8.14 8.75 7.43
C THR A 227 7.93 10.08 6.72
N ARG A 228 6.70 10.34 6.25
CA ARG A 228 6.31 11.64 5.70
C ARG A 228 6.40 12.78 6.72
N THR A 229 6.27 12.47 8.01
CA THR A 229 6.33 13.43 9.11
C THR A 229 7.75 13.67 9.63
N GLY A 230 8.76 13.05 9.02
CA GLY A 230 10.16 13.18 9.43
C GLY A 230 10.56 12.31 10.63
N LEU A 231 9.73 11.34 11.01
CA LEU A 231 10.07 10.36 12.05
C LEU A 231 10.99 9.29 11.45
N PHE A 232 11.92 8.81 12.28
CA PHE A 232 12.93 7.84 11.89
C PHE A 232 12.66 6.48 12.54
N GLY A 233 12.80 5.43 11.74
CA GLY A 233 12.89 4.06 12.27
C GLY A 233 14.29 3.77 12.83
N PRO A 234 14.47 2.59 13.43
CA PRO A 234 15.77 2.13 13.90
C PRO A 234 16.79 2.01 12.75
N TRP A 235 18.06 2.09 13.12
CA TRP A 235 19.15 1.82 12.18
C TRP A 235 19.23 0.32 11.85
N GLY A 236 19.46 0.03 10.57
CA GLY A 236 19.80 -1.30 10.09
C GLY A 236 21.24 -1.69 10.43
N LEU A 237 21.53 -2.98 10.24
CA LEU A 237 22.88 -3.51 10.42
C LEU A 237 23.87 -2.84 9.46
N PRO A 238 25.13 -2.62 9.88
CA PRO A 238 26.15 -2.07 9.01
C PRO A 238 26.45 -3.03 7.85
N THR A 239 26.45 -2.50 6.63
CA THR A 239 26.89 -3.23 5.44
C THR A 239 28.12 -2.55 4.88
N ALA A 240 29.24 -3.25 4.79
CA ALA A 240 30.51 -2.68 4.38
C ALA A 240 31.07 -3.33 3.10
N MET A 241 31.79 -2.54 2.30
CA MET A 241 32.53 -3.00 1.14
C MET A 241 33.75 -2.10 0.89
N THR A 242 34.86 -2.69 0.45
CA THR A 242 36.04 -1.93 0.03
C THR A 242 35.78 -1.20 -1.29
N ILE A 243 36.26 0.03 -1.38
CA ILE A 243 36.15 0.85 -2.59
C ILE A 243 37.20 0.36 -3.59
N ALA A 244 36.73 -0.23 -4.69
CA ALA A 244 37.58 -0.78 -5.72
C ALA A 244 38.15 0.31 -6.65
N PHE A 245 39.35 0.05 -7.17
CA PHE A 245 39.93 0.76 -8.29
C PHE A 245 39.55 0.04 -9.59
N GLY A 246 38.98 0.73 -10.57
CA GLY A 246 38.71 0.18 -11.89
C GLY A 246 39.71 0.65 -12.93
N GLY A 247 41.01 0.47 -12.66
CA GLY A 247 42.03 0.43 -13.70
C GLY A 247 42.45 -1.01 -13.91
N ALA A 248 42.69 -1.41 -15.17
CA ALA A 248 43.41 -2.65 -15.44
C ALA A 248 44.75 -2.56 -14.69
N VAL A 249 45.00 -3.51 -13.78
CA VAL A 249 46.37 -3.79 -13.38
C VAL A 249 47.04 -4.32 -14.64
N GLU A 250 47.87 -3.49 -15.27
CA GLU A 250 48.78 -3.97 -16.30
C GLU A 250 49.57 -5.10 -15.64
N GLN A 251 49.27 -6.33 -16.05
CA GLN A 251 49.95 -7.51 -15.58
C GLN A 251 51.44 -7.26 -15.78
N LEU A 252 52.21 -7.30 -14.69
CA LEU A 252 53.66 -7.16 -14.73
C LEU A 252 54.15 -8.13 -15.81
N ALA A 253 54.55 -7.60 -16.98
CA ALA A 253 55.01 -8.43 -18.06
C ALA A 253 56.31 -9.07 -17.58
N ILE A 254 56.23 -10.32 -17.13
CA ILE A 254 57.40 -11.17 -17.00
C ILE A 254 57.81 -11.41 -18.46
N PRO A 255 58.94 -10.87 -18.94
CA PRO A 255 59.38 -11.15 -20.30
C PRO A 255 59.53 -12.68 -20.45
N ASP A 256 59.12 -13.22 -21.60
CA ASP A 256 59.11 -14.67 -21.93
C ASP A 256 60.50 -15.35 -21.91
N GLY A 257 61.55 -14.64 -21.50
CA GLY A 257 62.84 -15.20 -21.11
C GLY A 257 63.12 -14.83 -19.66
N GLY A 258 63.26 -15.83 -18.79
CA GLY A 258 63.38 -15.66 -17.35
C GLY A 258 64.40 -14.59 -16.91
N LEU A 259 64.17 -14.04 -15.72
CA LEU A 259 65.07 -13.10 -15.07
C LEU A 259 66.45 -13.74 -14.86
N GLU A 260 67.45 -13.27 -15.60
CA GLU A 260 68.86 -13.51 -15.25
C GLU A 260 69.15 -12.90 -13.87
N PRO A 261 69.89 -13.59 -12.98
CA PRO A 261 70.16 -13.10 -11.64
C PRO A 261 70.93 -11.77 -11.67
N GLY A 262 70.27 -10.67 -11.29
CA GLY A 262 70.93 -9.38 -11.02
C GLY A 262 70.42 -8.15 -11.79
N GLN A 263 69.38 -8.24 -12.64
CA GLN A 263 68.83 -7.03 -13.26
C GLN A 263 67.84 -6.28 -12.34
N PRO A 264 68.03 -4.96 -12.10
CA PRO A 264 67.05 -4.15 -11.39
C PRO A 264 65.81 -3.90 -12.25
N LEU A 265 64.62 -4.08 -11.65
CA LEU A 265 63.31 -3.78 -12.24
C LEU A 265 63.24 -2.30 -12.63
N GLN A 266 63.23 -2.01 -13.93
CA GLN A 266 63.08 -0.65 -14.43
C GLN A 266 61.60 -0.25 -14.50
N LEU A 267 61.18 0.67 -13.63
CA LEU A 267 59.90 1.36 -13.75
C LEU A 267 59.96 2.34 -14.93
N LYS A 268 59.23 2.09 -16.01
CA LYS A 268 59.01 3.12 -17.05
C LYS A 268 58.04 4.17 -16.51
N LYS A 269 58.50 5.42 -16.40
CA LYS A 269 57.63 6.59 -16.20
C LYS A 269 56.85 6.86 -17.49
N ALA A 270 55.53 6.93 -17.41
CA ALA A 270 54.69 7.43 -18.50
C ALA A 270 54.54 8.97 -18.41
N ALA A 271 54.53 9.59 -19.59
CA ALA A 271 54.24 11.01 -19.83
C ALA A 271 52.74 11.30 -19.70
#